data_AF-A0A3A6DKG7-F1
#
_entry.id   AF-A0A3A6DKG7-F1
#
_cell.length_a   1.000
_cell.length_b   1.000
_cell.length_c   1.000
_cell.angle_alpha   90.00
_cell.angle_beta   90.00
_cell.angle_gamma   90.00
#
_symmetry.space_group_name_H-M   'P 1'
#
loop_
_entity.id
_entity.type
_entity.pdbx_description
1 polymer ?
#
loop_
_entity_poly.entity_id
_entity_poly.type
_entity_poly.pdbx_seq_one_letter_code
_entity_poly.pdbx_strand_id
1 'polypeptide(L)'
;MQTNKAFLPVMSVQGKVDHPVMSGNGYRVGYDGYGRIPMATGGIIYNYKIGDSCMGIAGDHIEPGVSLKNPVEKENNALQAFACIGNPAKIITGDAKGRKGYVTGKHGGIDHVMVYFDDETLELMTVDDKVLIKASGQGLKLQDHEEIQLMNIDPELFEQLGIEEQGEKIKIPVVTCVPAYLMGSGLGSATTMLGDYDIMTQDAEANEAFGINKLRFGDLVLIQDHDNHNGPHYRKGAVSVGIVVHADSYTSGHGPGLTVIMSSKSEAIEPVIDPNANIANYLNIKK
;
A
#
# COMPACT_ATOMS: atom_id res chain seq x y z
N MET A 1 -19.06 14.06 6.00
CA MET A 1 -18.39 13.09 6.89
C MET A 1 -17.63 13.78 8.00
N GLN A 2 -18.06 13.56 9.25
CA GLN A 2 -17.36 14.03 10.43
C GLN A 2 -16.32 13.01 10.89
N THR A 3 -15.09 13.46 11.18
CA THR A 3 -14.01 12.61 11.68
C THR A 3 -13.47 13.08 13.02
N ASN A 4 -12.74 12.22 13.72
CA ASN A 4 -11.95 12.60 14.91
C ASN A 4 -10.56 13.16 14.58
N LYS A 5 -10.30 13.60 13.33
CA LYS A 5 -8.99 14.09 12.85
C LYS A 5 -8.32 15.11 13.78
N ALA A 6 -9.10 16.03 14.36
CA ALA A 6 -8.60 17.05 15.28
C ALA A 6 -7.94 16.51 16.57
N PHE A 7 -8.20 15.24 16.91
CA PHE A 7 -7.66 14.56 18.10
C PHE A 7 -6.49 13.61 17.77
N LEU A 8 -6.12 13.48 16.49
CA LEU A 8 -5.04 12.58 16.11
C LEU A 8 -3.68 13.19 16.45
N PRO A 9 -2.79 12.42 17.09
CA PRO A 9 -1.42 12.86 17.26
C PRO A 9 -0.70 12.90 15.92
N VAL A 10 0.30 13.79 15.84
CA VAL A 10 1.31 13.77 14.78
C VAL A 10 2.62 13.41 15.43
N MET A 11 3.21 12.29 15.02
CA MET A 11 4.42 11.72 15.63
C MET A 11 5.56 11.64 14.62
N SER A 12 6.80 11.81 15.06
CA SER A 12 7.96 11.50 14.24
C SER A 12 8.22 9.99 14.23
N VAL A 13 8.24 9.39 13.04
CA VAL A 13 8.87 8.08 12.82
C VAL A 13 9.96 8.22 11.77
N GLN A 14 10.98 7.37 11.85
CA GLN A 14 12.15 7.48 11.00
C GLN A 14 12.59 6.11 10.50
N GLY A 15 12.86 6.04 9.21
CA GLY A 15 13.49 4.90 8.56
C GLY A 15 14.80 5.30 7.88
N LYS A 16 15.54 4.29 7.45
CA LYS A 16 16.66 4.38 6.52
C LYS A 16 16.27 3.66 5.24
N VAL A 17 16.79 4.07 4.09
CA VAL A 17 16.67 3.26 2.87
C VAL A 17 17.19 1.85 3.17
N ASP A 18 16.36 0.84 2.95
CA ASP A 18 16.81 -0.55 3.13
C ASP A 18 17.49 -1.03 1.86
N HIS A 19 18.64 -1.69 2.00
CA HIS A 19 19.32 -2.26 0.85
C HIS A 19 18.54 -3.49 0.35
N PRO A 20 18.42 -3.75 -0.97
CA PRO A 20 17.81 -4.98 -1.46
C PRO A 20 18.47 -6.21 -0.83
N VAL A 21 17.67 -7.13 -0.29
CA VAL A 21 18.18 -8.33 0.41
C VAL A 21 17.90 -9.61 -0.37
N MET A 22 18.79 -10.58 -0.22
CA MET A 22 18.68 -11.88 -0.86
C MET A 22 18.94 -12.99 0.16
N SER A 23 18.10 -14.03 0.14
CA SER A 23 18.31 -15.24 0.94
C SER A 23 19.06 -16.31 0.12
N GLY A 24 20.08 -16.91 0.71
CA GLY A 24 20.86 -17.97 0.06
C GLY A 24 21.51 -17.52 -1.26
N ASN A 25 21.31 -18.30 -2.32
CA ASN A 25 21.77 -17.98 -3.68
C ASN A 25 20.76 -17.15 -4.49
N GLY A 26 19.64 -16.74 -3.88
CA GLY A 26 18.58 -15.97 -4.52
C GLY A 26 17.72 -16.74 -5.53
N TYR A 27 18.02 -18.01 -5.79
CA TYR A 27 17.28 -18.81 -6.75
C TYR A 27 15.93 -19.25 -6.16
N ARG A 28 14.85 -18.86 -6.83
CA ARG A 28 13.47 -19.21 -6.45
C ARG A 28 12.74 -19.78 -7.66
N VAL A 29 11.89 -20.77 -7.42
CA VAL A 29 11.02 -21.37 -8.45
C VAL A 29 9.65 -20.73 -8.33
N GLY A 30 9.16 -20.17 -9.44
CA GLY A 30 7.83 -19.55 -9.49
C GLY A 30 6.70 -20.56 -9.62
N TYR A 31 5.46 -20.06 -9.59
CA TYR A 31 4.23 -20.86 -9.78
C TYR A 31 4.20 -21.61 -11.11
N ASP A 32 4.91 -21.10 -12.10
CA ASP A 32 5.05 -21.64 -13.44
C ASP A 32 6.15 -22.70 -13.58
N GLY A 33 6.84 -23.03 -12.49
CA GLY A 33 7.93 -24.02 -12.46
C GLY A 33 9.27 -23.51 -12.99
N TYR A 34 9.38 -22.22 -13.36
CA TYR A 34 10.63 -21.63 -13.82
C TYR A 34 11.46 -21.07 -12.65
N GLY A 35 12.75 -21.39 -12.65
CA GLY A 35 13.72 -20.88 -11.69
C GLY A 35 14.34 -19.55 -12.09
N ARG A 36 14.42 -18.62 -11.14
CA ARG A 36 14.87 -17.24 -11.37
C ARG A 36 15.71 -16.71 -10.21
N ILE A 37 16.52 -15.70 -10.49
CA ILE A 37 17.05 -14.76 -9.48
C ILE A 37 16.45 -13.40 -9.84
N PRO A 38 15.25 -13.06 -9.34
CA PRO A 38 14.59 -11.82 -9.69
C PRO A 38 15.20 -10.64 -8.93
N MET A 39 15.17 -9.44 -9.55
CA MET A 39 15.18 -8.21 -8.74
C MET A 39 13.87 -8.17 -7.94
N ALA A 40 13.96 -7.82 -6.66
CA ALA A 40 12.84 -7.91 -5.74
C ALA A 40 12.72 -6.67 -4.83
N THR A 41 12.17 -6.83 -3.63
CA THR A 41 11.92 -5.77 -2.65
C THR A 41 13.20 -5.06 -2.18
N GLY A 42 13.01 -3.84 -1.68
CA GLY A 42 14.06 -3.00 -1.10
C GLY A 42 14.74 -2.05 -2.09
N GLY A 43 15.50 -1.11 -1.52
CA GLY A 43 16.33 -0.18 -2.27
C GLY A 43 15.62 1.05 -2.80
N ILE A 44 16.19 1.60 -3.86
CA ILE A 44 15.68 2.71 -4.63
C ILE A 44 15.39 2.19 -6.04
N ILE A 45 14.12 2.15 -6.43
CA ILE A 45 13.68 1.80 -7.78
C ILE A 45 13.53 3.09 -8.58
N TYR A 46 14.46 3.30 -9.52
CA TYR A 46 14.59 4.56 -10.27
C TYR A 46 13.57 4.70 -11.42
N ASN A 47 12.98 3.60 -11.88
CA ASN A 47 12.19 3.57 -13.12
C ASN A 47 10.73 3.12 -12.92
N TYR A 48 10.27 2.97 -11.66
CA TYR A 48 8.87 2.71 -11.32
C TYR A 48 8.45 3.54 -10.13
N LYS A 49 7.34 4.25 -10.28
CA LYS A 49 6.74 5.11 -9.25
C LYS A 49 5.22 4.93 -9.21
N ILE A 50 4.58 5.54 -8.20
CA ILE A 50 3.11 5.55 -8.10
C ILE A 50 2.51 6.08 -9.40
N GLY A 51 1.47 5.39 -9.88
CA GLY A 51 0.80 5.66 -11.15
C GLY A 51 1.33 4.83 -12.32
N ASP A 52 2.48 4.17 -12.22
CA ASP A 52 2.97 3.22 -13.21
C ASP A 52 2.28 1.86 -13.05
N SER A 53 2.29 1.05 -14.11
CA SER A 53 1.77 -0.33 -14.06
C SER A 53 2.50 -1.13 -12.98
N CYS A 54 1.76 -1.84 -12.13
CA CYS A 54 2.32 -2.81 -11.19
C CYS A 54 2.39 -4.22 -11.80
N MET A 55 1.89 -4.38 -13.03
CA MET A 55 1.81 -5.63 -13.78
C MET A 55 2.89 -5.71 -14.86
N GLY A 56 3.35 -6.92 -15.17
CA GLY A 56 4.27 -7.19 -16.29
C GLY A 56 5.71 -6.74 -16.07
N ILE A 57 6.09 -6.41 -14.84
CA ILE A 57 7.47 -6.04 -14.49
C ILE A 57 8.35 -7.29 -14.48
N ALA A 58 9.55 -7.20 -15.05
CA ALA A 58 10.57 -8.26 -15.01
C ALA A 58 11.27 -8.29 -13.64
N GLY A 59 10.49 -8.53 -12.58
CA GLY A 59 10.91 -8.56 -11.17
C GLY A 59 9.84 -9.23 -10.33
N ASP A 60 10.12 -9.43 -9.04
CA ASP A 60 9.23 -10.11 -8.10
C ASP A 60 8.95 -9.18 -6.92
N HIS A 61 7.70 -8.76 -6.70
CA HIS A 61 7.36 -7.82 -5.62
C HIS A 61 8.12 -6.48 -5.67
N ILE A 62 8.33 -5.91 -6.87
CA ILE A 62 8.97 -4.61 -7.00
C ILE A 62 8.19 -3.54 -6.21
N GLU A 63 8.91 -2.80 -5.37
CA GLU A 63 8.38 -1.69 -4.56
C GLU A 63 8.70 -0.35 -5.24
N PRO A 64 7.71 0.50 -5.56
CA PRO A 64 7.95 1.72 -6.31
C PRO A 64 8.62 2.80 -5.45
N GLY A 65 9.59 3.52 -6.02
CA GLY A 65 10.31 4.60 -5.33
C GLY A 65 11.33 4.08 -4.31
N VAL A 66 11.19 4.50 -3.05
CA VAL A 66 12.18 4.23 -2.00
C VAL A 66 11.58 3.36 -0.90
N SER A 67 12.21 2.21 -0.63
CA SER A 67 11.84 1.32 0.46
C SER A 67 12.62 1.66 1.73
N LEU A 68 11.90 1.90 2.82
CA LEU A 68 12.48 2.24 4.11
C LEU A 68 12.31 1.11 5.12
N LYS A 69 13.34 0.94 5.95
CA LYS A 69 13.34 0.08 7.12
C LYS A 69 14.09 0.72 8.28
N ASN A 70 13.74 0.37 9.51
CA ASN A 70 14.56 0.64 10.68
C ASN A 70 15.33 -0.64 11.06
N PRO A 71 16.65 -0.57 11.30
CA PRO A 71 17.45 -1.75 11.66
C PRO A 71 17.08 -2.35 13.03
N VAL A 72 16.43 -1.60 13.90
CA VAL A 72 15.93 -2.08 15.19
C VAL A 72 14.48 -2.55 15.02
N GLU A 73 14.24 -3.85 15.14
CA GLU A 73 12.95 -4.49 14.88
C GLU A 73 11.76 -3.80 15.56
N LYS A 74 11.88 -3.47 16.85
CA LYS A 74 10.81 -2.77 17.58
C LYS A 74 10.51 -1.38 17.03
N GLU A 75 11.54 -0.67 16.57
CA GLU A 75 11.39 0.63 15.94
C GLU A 75 10.84 0.48 14.52
N ASN A 76 11.17 -0.61 13.82
CA ASN A 76 10.61 -0.91 12.51
C ASN A 76 9.11 -1.23 12.60
N ASN A 77 8.70 -1.98 13.62
CA ASN A 77 7.28 -2.21 13.89
C ASN A 77 6.54 -0.89 14.14
N ALA A 78 7.16 0.07 14.84
CA ALA A 78 6.60 1.40 15.01
C ALA A 78 6.56 2.20 13.71
N LEU A 79 7.61 2.13 12.87
CA LEU A 79 7.65 2.74 11.55
C LEU A 79 6.49 2.23 10.68
N GLN A 80 6.32 0.91 10.58
CA GLN A 80 5.24 0.28 9.84
C GLN A 80 3.86 0.63 10.39
N ALA A 81 3.70 0.58 11.72
CA ALA A 81 2.42 0.87 12.36
C ALA A 81 1.99 2.31 12.09
N PHE A 82 2.88 3.27 12.29
CA PHE A 82 2.49 4.67 12.38
C PHE A 82 2.61 5.42 11.05
N ALA A 83 3.47 5.00 10.12
CA ALA A 83 3.49 5.59 8.78
C ALA A 83 2.20 5.22 8.04
N CYS A 84 1.42 6.22 7.68
CA CYS A 84 0.19 6.10 6.90
C CYS A 84 0.41 6.64 5.48
N ILE A 85 -0.26 6.04 4.50
CA ILE A 85 -0.22 6.47 3.11
C ILE A 85 -0.66 7.94 3.02
N GLY A 86 0.12 8.75 2.32
CA GLY A 86 -0.06 10.21 2.23
C GLY A 86 0.72 11.01 3.27
N ASN A 87 1.28 10.38 4.31
CA ASN A 87 2.06 11.15 5.30
C ASN A 87 3.29 11.81 4.65
N PRO A 88 3.59 13.07 5.01
CA PRO A 88 4.74 13.77 4.45
C PRO A 88 6.05 13.21 5.00
N ALA A 89 6.97 12.96 4.07
CA ALA A 89 8.30 12.45 4.33
C ALA A 89 9.37 13.50 3.96
N LYS A 90 10.49 13.49 4.68
CA LYS A 90 11.62 14.39 4.43
C LYS A 90 12.94 13.66 4.60
N ILE A 91 13.82 13.79 3.60
CA ILE A 91 15.18 13.27 3.69
C ILE A 91 15.98 14.16 4.64
N ILE A 92 16.72 13.56 5.59
CA ILE A 92 17.43 14.30 6.65
C ILE A 92 18.97 14.14 6.61
N THR A 93 19.48 13.30 5.71
CA THR A 93 20.92 13.05 5.46
C THR A 93 21.23 13.09 3.97
N GLY A 94 22.52 12.95 3.63
CA GLY A 94 22.99 12.83 2.23
C GLY A 94 22.79 14.07 1.38
N ASP A 95 23.03 13.90 0.08
CA ASP A 95 22.99 14.98 -0.91
C ASP A 95 21.55 15.41 -1.21
N ALA A 96 20.59 14.49 -1.04
CA ALA A 96 19.16 14.74 -1.15
C ALA A 96 18.54 15.40 0.11
N LYS A 97 19.33 15.75 1.13
CA LYS A 97 18.82 16.31 2.40
C LYS A 97 17.89 17.51 2.16
N GLY A 98 16.72 17.45 2.77
CA GLY A 98 15.72 18.50 2.73
C GLY A 98 14.65 18.31 1.66
N ARG A 99 14.87 17.42 0.67
CA ARG A 99 13.84 17.01 -0.29
C ARG A 99 12.68 16.33 0.42
N LYS A 100 11.48 16.48 -0.17
CA LYS A 100 10.21 16.07 0.42
C LYS A 100 9.55 15.03 -0.46
N GLY A 101 8.79 14.15 0.19
CA GLY A 101 8.08 13.06 -0.43
C GLY A 101 6.84 12.69 0.36
N TYR A 102 6.24 11.56 0.00
CA TYR A 102 5.03 11.06 0.63
C TYR A 102 5.12 9.55 0.81
N VAL A 103 4.62 9.04 1.94
CA VAL A 103 4.44 7.59 2.13
C VAL A 103 3.41 7.09 1.12
N THR A 104 3.71 5.99 0.44
CA THR A 104 2.88 5.43 -0.63
C THR A 104 2.32 4.06 -0.31
N GLY A 105 2.91 3.36 0.66
CA GLY A 105 2.49 2.02 1.03
C GLY A 105 3.32 1.38 2.11
N LYS A 106 2.94 0.16 2.49
CA LYS A 106 3.66 -0.71 3.42
C LYS A 106 3.68 -2.13 2.87
N HIS A 107 4.77 -2.84 3.06
CA HIS A 107 4.92 -4.23 2.63
C HIS A 107 5.26 -5.11 3.85
N GLY A 108 4.31 -5.92 4.29
CA GLY A 108 4.45 -6.79 5.46
C GLY A 108 5.36 -8.00 5.22
N GLY A 109 6.09 -8.44 6.23
CA GLY A 109 6.97 -9.62 6.15
C GLY A 109 8.41 -9.26 5.81
N ILE A 110 8.65 -8.46 4.75
CA ILE A 110 9.93 -7.74 4.62
C ILE A 110 9.97 -6.48 5.48
N ASP A 111 8.78 -6.02 5.87
CA ASP A 111 8.54 -4.95 6.82
C ASP A 111 9.04 -3.58 6.36
N HIS A 112 8.67 -3.21 5.12
CA HIS A 112 9.04 -1.95 4.48
C HIS A 112 7.92 -0.91 4.53
N VAL A 113 8.33 0.35 4.56
CA VAL A 113 7.47 1.51 4.23
C VAL A 113 7.98 2.14 2.96
N MET A 114 7.13 2.24 1.94
CA MET A 114 7.49 2.83 0.65
C MET A 114 7.21 4.33 0.64
N VAL A 115 8.10 5.10 0.03
CA VAL A 115 8.03 6.56 -0.05
C VAL A 115 8.33 7.02 -1.47
N TYR A 116 7.48 7.89 -1.98
CA TYR A 116 7.71 8.61 -3.23
C TYR A 116 8.58 9.84 -3.02
N PHE A 117 9.58 10.00 -3.88
CA PHE A 117 10.29 11.25 -4.15
C PHE A 117 10.36 11.45 -5.67
N ASP A 118 10.57 12.69 -6.13
CA ASP A 118 10.74 12.98 -7.55
C ASP A 118 12.05 12.39 -8.12
N ASP A 119 12.10 12.22 -9.43
CA ASP A 119 13.20 11.55 -10.13
C ASP A 119 14.56 12.23 -9.86
N GLU A 120 14.59 13.57 -9.83
CA GLU A 120 15.80 14.33 -9.49
C GLU A 120 16.29 14.05 -8.07
N THR A 121 15.38 13.80 -7.14
CA THR A 121 15.71 13.42 -5.77
C THR A 121 16.28 12.01 -5.71
N LEU A 122 15.70 11.05 -6.46
CA LEU A 122 16.20 9.67 -6.46
C LEU A 122 17.67 9.57 -6.89
N GLU A 123 18.09 10.35 -7.89
CA GLU A 123 19.48 10.41 -8.37
C GLU A 123 20.48 10.95 -7.32
N LEU A 124 20.00 11.65 -6.30
CA LEU A 124 20.82 12.18 -5.20
C LEU A 124 20.82 11.28 -3.96
N MET A 125 19.96 10.27 -3.94
CA MET A 125 19.79 9.40 -2.79
C MET A 125 20.77 8.23 -2.82
N THR A 126 21.09 7.73 -1.63
CA THR A 126 21.82 6.48 -1.45
C THR A 126 21.08 5.57 -0.50
N VAL A 127 21.48 4.30 -0.47
CA VAL A 127 21.00 3.34 0.56
C VAL A 127 21.38 3.75 1.99
N ASP A 128 22.24 4.76 2.18
CA ASP A 128 22.60 5.26 3.49
C ASP A 128 21.67 6.36 4.02
N ASP A 129 20.74 6.85 3.20
CA ASP A 129 19.90 7.98 3.55
C ASP A 129 18.80 7.66 4.56
N LYS A 130 18.54 8.62 5.44
CA LYS A 130 17.50 8.58 6.45
C LYS A 130 16.35 9.49 6.07
N VAL A 131 15.15 8.99 6.31
CA VAL A 131 13.89 9.69 6.01
C VAL A 131 13.08 9.82 7.30
N LEU A 132 12.73 11.07 7.62
CA LEU A 132 11.84 11.42 8.70
C LEU A 132 10.42 11.58 8.17
N ILE A 133 9.48 10.84 8.73
CA ILE A 133 8.06 10.89 8.40
C ILE A 133 7.32 11.57 9.55
N LYS A 134 6.44 12.52 9.22
CA LYS A 134 5.45 13.04 10.18
C LYS A 134 4.22 12.15 10.11
N ALA A 135 4.22 11.11 10.92
CA ALA A 135 3.19 10.10 10.97
C ALA A 135 1.89 10.63 11.59
N SER A 136 0.76 10.39 10.93
CA SER A 136 -0.58 10.64 11.46
C SER A 136 -1.62 9.85 10.66
N GLY A 137 -2.68 9.35 11.32
CA GLY A 137 -3.75 8.61 10.65
C GLY A 137 -4.23 7.39 11.43
N GLN A 138 -3.34 6.72 12.17
CA GLN A 138 -3.79 5.64 13.05
C GLN A 138 -4.70 6.18 14.16
N GLY A 139 -5.85 5.52 14.34
CA GLY A 139 -6.92 5.95 15.24
C GLY A 139 -7.93 6.90 14.61
N LEU A 140 -7.80 7.24 13.33
CA LEU A 140 -8.83 7.96 12.58
C LEU A 140 -10.14 7.17 12.58
N LYS A 141 -11.26 7.87 12.77
CA LYS A 141 -12.61 7.31 12.82
C LYS A 141 -13.59 8.24 12.12
N LEU A 142 -14.57 7.63 11.48
CA LEU A 142 -15.80 8.29 11.04
C LEU A 142 -16.76 8.30 12.23
N GLN A 143 -17.28 9.48 12.60
CA GLN A 143 -18.14 9.60 13.78
C GLN A 143 -19.57 9.12 13.50
N ASP A 144 -20.02 9.25 12.26
CA ASP A 144 -21.37 8.89 11.84
C ASP A 144 -21.47 7.48 11.23
N HIS A 145 -20.32 6.78 11.08
CA HIS A 145 -20.21 5.45 10.46
C HIS A 145 -19.24 4.57 11.28
N GLU A 146 -19.56 4.33 12.55
CA GLU A 146 -18.66 3.66 13.51
C GLU A 146 -18.33 2.20 13.14
N GLU A 147 -19.17 1.55 12.33
CA GLU A 147 -18.95 0.20 11.81
C GLU A 147 -17.89 0.13 10.70
N ILE A 148 -17.50 1.28 10.15
CA ILE A 148 -16.42 1.42 9.18
C ILE A 148 -15.13 1.74 9.93
N GLN A 149 -14.18 0.80 9.90
CA GLN A 149 -12.86 1.01 10.45
C GLN A 149 -11.93 1.63 9.40
N LEU A 150 -11.39 2.81 9.73
CA LEU A 150 -10.30 3.42 8.99
C LEU A 150 -8.95 2.99 9.57
N MET A 151 -7.93 2.91 8.70
CA MET A 151 -6.56 2.59 9.09
C MET A 151 -5.58 3.07 8.01
N ASN A 152 -4.29 3.16 8.33
CA ASN A 152 -3.18 3.30 7.36
C ASN A 152 -3.23 4.49 6.38
N ILE A 153 -4.14 5.46 6.56
CA ILE A 153 -4.32 6.59 5.64
C ILE A 153 -4.14 7.92 6.37
N ASP A 154 -3.41 8.85 5.74
CA ASP A 154 -3.29 10.22 6.19
C ASP A 154 -4.67 10.93 6.11
N PRO A 155 -5.11 11.63 7.16
CA PRO A 155 -6.42 12.28 7.17
C PRO A 155 -6.62 13.34 6.09
N GLU A 156 -5.55 14.03 5.64
CA GLU A 156 -5.65 14.99 4.53
C GLU A 156 -5.82 14.26 3.20
N LEU A 157 -5.11 13.14 2.99
CA LEU A 157 -5.30 12.34 1.78
C LEU A 157 -6.68 11.69 1.74
N PHE A 158 -7.18 11.19 2.88
CA PHE A 158 -8.52 10.58 2.99
C PHE A 158 -9.62 11.55 2.52
N GLU A 159 -9.54 12.82 2.92
CA GLU A 159 -10.49 13.87 2.50
C GLU A 159 -10.45 14.18 0.99
N GLN A 160 -9.36 13.80 0.30
CA GLN A 160 -9.17 14.02 -1.13
C GLN A 160 -9.59 12.84 -2.01
N LEU A 161 -9.92 11.68 -1.42
CA LEU A 161 -10.24 10.45 -2.18
C LEU A 161 -11.57 10.51 -2.94
N GLY A 162 -12.30 11.63 -2.93
CA GLY A 162 -13.59 11.76 -3.60
C GLY A 162 -14.70 10.93 -2.96
N ILE A 163 -14.62 10.70 -1.65
CA ILE A 163 -15.59 9.91 -0.89
C ILE A 163 -16.87 10.72 -0.68
N GLU A 164 -18.02 10.10 -0.99
CA GLU A 164 -19.34 10.71 -0.83
C GLU A 164 -20.17 9.95 0.22
N GLU A 165 -20.85 10.69 1.07
CA GLU A 165 -21.76 10.15 2.09
C GLU A 165 -23.19 10.13 1.54
N GLN A 166 -23.84 8.95 1.54
CA GLN A 166 -25.21 8.76 1.07
C GLN A 166 -26.04 7.98 2.10
N GLY A 167 -26.60 8.69 3.08
CA GLY A 167 -27.34 8.07 4.17
C GLY A 167 -26.40 7.28 5.09
N GLU A 168 -26.73 6.01 5.32
CA GLU A 168 -25.91 5.07 6.12
C GLU A 168 -24.76 4.42 5.31
N LYS A 169 -24.56 4.84 4.06
CA LYS A 169 -23.54 4.27 3.17
C LYS A 169 -22.53 5.30 2.73
N ILE A 170 -21.33 4.82 2.44
CA ILE A 170 -20.23 5.60 1.90
C ILE A 170 -19.88 5.10 0.51
N LYS A 171 -19.83 6.03 -0.46
CA LYS A 171 -19.36 5.77 -1.81
C LYS A 171 -17.91 6.18 -1.95
N ILE A 172 -17.09 5.29 -2.48
CA ILE A 172 -15.65 5.52 -2.67
C ILE A 172 -15.21 5.16 -4.09
N PRO A 173 -14.47 6.05 -4.78
CA PRO A 173 -13.86 5.76 -6.06
C PRO A 173 -12.85 4.60 -5.98
N VAL A 174 -13.00 3.60 -6.85
CA VAL A 174 -12.06 2.49 -7.02
C VAL A 174 -11.89 2.16 -8.49
N VAL A 175 -10.73 1.62 -8.89
CA VAL A 175 -10.51 1.23 -10.30
C VAL A 175 -11.18 -0.10 -10.64
N THR A 176 -11.32 -0.99 -9.65
CA THR A 176 -11.96 -2.30 -9.81
C THR A 176 -12.39 -2.88 -8.46
N CYS A 177 -13.16 -3.97 -8.51
CA CYS A 177 -13.54 -4.78 -7.36
C CYS A 177 -12.97 -6.20 -7.53
N VAL A 178 -12.30 -6.71 -6.50
CA VAL A 178 -11.65 -8.02 -6.49
C VAL A 178 -12.42 -8.97 -5.58
N PRO A 179 -12.81 -10.16 -6.05
CA PRO A 179 -13.49 -11.16 -5.23
C PRO A 179 -12.54 -11.82 -4.22
N ALA A 180 -13.08 -12.25 -3.08
CA ALA A 180 -12.31 -12.87 -1.99
C ALA A 180 -11.37 -14.01 -2.42
N TYR A 181 -11.78 -14.84 -3.38
CA TYR A 181 -10.99 -16.00 -3.80
C TYR A 181 -9.71 -15.63 -4.57
N LEU A 182 -9.55 -14.36 -4.97
CA LEU A 182 -8.31 -13.83 -5.54
C LEU A 182 -7.40 -13.22 -4.48
N MET A 183 -7.76 -13.22 -3.19
CA MET A 183 -6.88 -12.73 -2.14
C MET A 183 -6.01 -13.86 -1.57
N GLY A 184 -4.72 -13.60 -1.39
CA GLY A 184 -3.71 -14.62 -1.06
C GLY A 184 -2.81 -14.26 0.12
N SER A 185 -1.51 -14.17 -0.15
CA SER A 185 -0.47 -13.93 0.85
C SER A 185 -0.80 -12.74 1.76
N GLY A 186 -0.51 -12.86 3.06
CA GLY A 186 -0.95 -11.93 4.10
C GLY A 186 -2.25 -12.34 4.82
N LEU A 187 -3.05 -13.25 4.22
CA LEU A 187 -4.15 -13.91 4.92
C LEU A 187 -3.69 -14.58 6.22
N GLY A 188 -4.43 -14.36 7.31
CA GLY A 188 -4.09 -14.88 8.63
C GLY A 188 -3.15 -14.00 9.46
N SER A 189 -2.69 -12.86 8.93
CA SER A 189 -2.02 -11.83 9.74
C SER A 189 -2.95 -11.36 10.88
N ALA A 190 -2.37 -11.06 12.05
CA ALA A 190 -3.12 -10.55 13.20
C ALA A 190 -3.67 -9.12 12.98
N THR A 191 -3.15 -8.39 12.00
CA THR A 191 -3.61 -7.05 11.64
C THR A 191 -3.12 -6.65 10.25
N THR A 192 -3.90 -5.84 9.54
CA THR A 192 -3.47 -5.15 8.31
C THR A 192 -2.93 -3.74 8.57
N MET A 193 -2.82 -3.31 9.83
CA MET A 193 -2.25 -2.00 10.18
C MET A 193 -0.71 -1.95 10.04
N LEU A 194 -0.07 -3.11 9.90
CA LEU A 194 1.37 -3.30 9.85
C LEU A 194 1.88 -3.69 8.46
N GLY A 195 1.03 -3.74 7.43
CA GLY A 195 1.45 -4.24 6.13
C GLY A 195 0.29 -4.30 5.15
N ASP A 196 0.40 -5.24 4.24
CA ASP A 196 -0.50 -5.48 3.11
C ASP A 196 -0.84 -6.97 2.97
N TYR A 197 -1.64 -7.28 1.96
CA TYR A 197 -1.93 -8.63 1.52
C TYR A 197 -2.29 -8.64 0.04
N ASP A 198 -2.05 -9.77 -0.62
CA ASP A 198 -1.89 -9.83 -2.07
C ASP A 198 -3.18 -10.15 -2.81
N ILE A 199 -3.36 -9.51 -3.96
CA ILE A 199 -4.21 -10.04 -5.04
C ILE A 199 -3.40 -11.08 -5.80
N MET A 200 -3.83 -12.34 -5.80
CA MET A 200 -3.25 -13.43 -6.56
C MET A 200 -3.57 -13.29 -8.05
N THR A 201 -2.55 -13.44 -8.89
CA THR A 201 -2.62 -13.13 -10.34
C THR A 201 -2.38 -14.34 -11.24
N GLN A 202 -2.33 -15.56 -10.69
CA GLN A 202 -1.96 -16.74 -11.46
C GLN A 202 -3.08 -17.25 -12.40
N ASP A 203 -4.31 -16.74 -12.27
CA ASP A 203 -5.42 -17.03 -13.17
C ASP A 203 -5.61 -15.88 -14.17
N ALA A 204 -5.18 -16.10 -15.42
CA ALA A 204 -5.24 -15.09 -16.46
C ALA A 204 -6.69 -14.71 -16.87
N GLU A 205 -7.64 -15.65 -16.78
CA GLU A 205 -9.04 -15.37 -17.11
C GLU A 205 -9.66 -14.49 -16.04
N ALA A 206 -9.38 -14.79 -14.76
CA ALA A 206 -9.80 -13.94 -13.65
C ALA A 206 -9.16 -12.55 -13.73
N ASN A 207 -7.87 -12.47 -14.05
CA ASN A 207 -7.19 -11.17 -14.18
C ASN A 207 -7.83 -10.26 -15.24
N GLU A 208 -8.21 -10.83 -16.38
CA GLU A 208 -8.88 -10.07 -17.44
C GLU A 208 -10.30 -9.68 -17.01
N ALA A 209 -11.05 -10.63 -16.43
CA ALA A 209 -12.44 -10.41 -15.99
C ALA A 209 -12.57 -9.29 -14.95
N PHE A 210 -11.61 -9.16 -14.03
CA PHE A 210 -11.60 -8.15 -12.98
C PHE A 210 -10.66 -6.97 -13.28
N GLY A 211 -10.09 -6.89 -14.49
CA GLY A 211 -9.23 -5.79 -14.90
C GLY A 211 -7.90 -5.67 -14.13
N ILE A 212 -7.47 -6.75 -13.47
CA ILE A 212 -6.24 -6.82 -12.66
C ILE A 212 -4.99 -6.54 -13.51
N ASN A 213 -5.01 -6.97 -14.79
CA ASN A 213 -3.93 -6.72 -15.75
C ASN A 213 -3.61 -5.22 -15.97
N LYS A 214 -4.52 -4.31 -15.56
CA LYS A 214 -4.41 -2.86 -15.75
C LYS A 214 -4.07 -2.11 -14.46
N LEU A 215 -3.86 -2.82 -13.36
CA LEU A 215 -3.55 -2.19 -12.07
C LEU A 215 -2.24 -1.43 -12.12
N ARG A 216 -2.24 -0.31 -11.41
CA ARG A 216 -1.10 0.58 -11.23
C ARG A 216 -0.79 0.71 -9.75
N PHE A 217 0.48 0.97 -9.45
CA PHE A 217 0.86 1.39 -8.11
C PHE A 217 0.03 2.60 -7.69
N GLY A 218 -0.56 2.55 -6.50
CA GLY A 218 -1.41 3.60 -5.95
C GLY A 218 -2.89 3.52 -6.31
N ASP A 219 -3.33 2.56 -7.14
CA ASP A 219 -4.75 2.40 -7.45
C ASP A 219 -5.55 1.98 -6.21
N LEU A 220 -6.75 2.54 -6.07
CA LEU A 220 -7.71 2.14 -5.04
C LEU A 220 -8.51 0.95 -5.55
N VAL A 221 -8.57 -0.12 -4.77
CA VAL A 221 -9.26 -1.37 -5.11
C VAL A 221 -10.21 -1.75 -3.98
N LEU A 222 -11.44 -2.12 -4.33
CA LEU A 222 -12.37 -2.71 -3.38
C LEU A 222 -12.21 -4.24 -3.35
N ILE A 223 -12.20 -4.83 -2.17
CA ILE A 223 -12.12 -6.27 -1.93
C ILE A 223 -13.47 -6.72 -1.40
N GLN A 224 -14.08 -7.67 -2.10
CA GLN A 224 -15.38 -8.22 -1.74
C GLN A 224 -15.24 -9.34 -0.72
N ASP A 225 -16.21 -9.43 0.18
CA ASP A 225 -16.35 -10.46 1.21
C ASP A 225 -15.15 -10.62 2.16
N HIS A 226 -14.37 -9.56 2.39
CA HIS A 226 -13.26 -9.57 3.35
C HIS A 226 -13.47 -8.54 4.47
N ASP A 227 -13.42 -9.02 5.71
CA ASP A 227 -13.34 -8.17 6.91
C ASP A 227 -11.86 -8.05 7.31
N ASN A 228 -11.42 -6.83 7.56
CA ASN A 228 -10.04 -6.50 7.94
C ASN A 228 -9.93 -5.86 9.34
N HIS A 229 -10.99 -5.89 10.15
CA HIS A 229 -10.98 -5.21 11.44
C HIS A 229 -9.89 -5.72 12.41
N ASN A 230 -9.67 -7.03 12.43
CA ASN A 230 -8.75 -7.72 13.34
C ASN A 230 -7.83 -8.70 12.59
N GLY A 231 -7.43 -8.32 11.37
CA GLY A 231 -6.75 -9.20 10.43
C GLY A 231 -7.66 -9.67 9.29
N PRO A 232 -7.09 -9.92 8.10
CA PRO A 232 -7.86 -10.20 6.88
C PRO A 232 -8.45 -11.60 6.92
N HIS A 233 -9.77 -11.71 6.72
CA HIS A 233 -10.46 -12.99 6.58
C HIS A 233 -11.75 -12.88 5.78
N TYR A 234 -12.21 -14.00 5.23
CA TYR A 234 -13.49 -14.08 4.50
C TYR A 234 -14.67 -13.89 5.46
N ARG A 235 -15.55 -12.96 5.09
CA ARG A 235 -16.86 -12.72 5.70
C ARG A 235 -17.79 -12.25 4.61
N LYS A 236 -18.76 -13.08 4.23
CA LYS A 236 -19.77 -12.73 3.22
C LYS A 236 -20.45 -11.40 3.55
N GLY A 237 -20.50 -10.49 2.56
CA GLY A 237 -21.07 -9.15 2.66
C GLY A 237 -20.17 -8.12 3.32
N ALA A 238 -18.99 -8.50 3.85
CA ALA A 238 -17.98 -7.55 4.27
C ALA A 238 -17.29 -6.94 3.05
N VAL A 239 -16.77 -5.74 3.20
CA VAL A 239 -16.05 -5.03 2.13
C VAL A 239 -14.87 -4.28 2.73
N SER A 240 -13.76 -4.28 2.00
CA SER A 240 -12.57 -3.51 2.34
C SER A 240 -12.07 -2.73 1.14
N VAL A 241 -11.37 -1.63 1.37
CA VAL A 241 -10.68 -0.86 0.34
C VAL A 241 -9.21 -0.81 0.68
N GLY A 242 -8.37 -1.13 -0.31
CA GLY A 242 -6.92 -1.05 -0.22
C GLY A 242 -6.32 -0.26 -1.36
N ILE A 243 -5.05 0.09 -1.19
CA ILE A 243 -4.24 0.77 -2.20
C ILE A 243 -3.17 -0.22 -2.68
N VAL A 244 -2.94 -0.29 -3.99
CA VAL A 244 -1.88 -1.12 -4.59
C VAL A 244 -0.51 -0.57 -4.24
N VAL A 245 0.35 -1.36 -3.58
CA VAL A 245 1.61 -0.86 -3.01
C VAL A 245 2.88 -1.51 -3.54
N HIS A 246 2.80 -2.73 -4.10
CA HIS A 246 3.92 -3.37 -4.78
C HIS A 246 3.46 -4.14 -6.02
N ALA A 247 4.43 -4.57 -6.82
CA ALA A 247 4.21 -5.22 -8.11
C ALA A 247 3.73 -6.65 -7.97
N ASP A 248 3.34 -7.20 -9.12
CA ASP A 248 3.07 -8.61 -9.32
C ASP A 248 4.26 -9.52 -8.93
N SER A 249 3.98 -10.82 -8.81
CA SER A 249 4.87 -11.81 -8.23
C SER A 249 4.88 -13.11 -9.03
N TYR A 250 6.04 -13.73 -9.12
CA TYR A 250 6.19 -15.09 -9.63
C TYR A 250 5.85 -16.15 -8.57
N THR A 251 5.64 -15.76 -7.31
CA THR A 251 5.41 -16.68 -6.20
C THR A 251 3.95 -17.13 -6.16
N SER A 252 3.69 -18.44 -6.02
CA SER A 252 2.32 -18.95 -5.90
C SER A 252 1.58 -18.33 -4.72
N GLY A 253 0.37 -17.81 -4.97
CA GLY A 253 -0.44 -17.18 -3.93
C GLY A 253 -0.08 -15.73 -3.64
N HIS A 254 0.77 -15.12 -4.47
CA HIS A 254 1.17 -13.72 -4.38
C HIS A 254 0.78 -12.93 -5.63
N GLY A 255 0.93 -11.62 -5.59
CA GLY A 255 0.74 -10.68 -6.70
C GLY A 255 0.80 -9.24 -6.18
N PRO A 256 0.11 -8.27 -6.78
CA PRO A 256 0.12 -6.90 -6.26
C PRO A 256 -0.47 -6.81 -4.85
N GLY A 257 0.31 -6.25 -3.92
CA GLY A 257 -0.09 -6.08 -2.52
C GLY A 257 -1.03 -4.90 -2.30
N LEU A 258 -1.97 -5.08 -1.38
CA LEU A 258 -2.93 -4.04 -0.96
C LEU A 258 -2.72 -3.64 0.50
N THR A 259 -2.28 -2.41 0.76
CA THR A 259 -2.41 -1.81 2.10
C THR A 259 -3.86 -1.37 2.29
N VAL A 260 -4.58 -1.98 3.24
CA VAL A 260 -5.98 -1.64 3.55
C VAL A 260 -6.07 -0.27 4.18
N ILE A 261 -7.04 0.55 3.75
CA ILE A 261 -7.32 1.86 4.33
C ILE A 261 -8.70 1.95 5.02
N MET A 262 -9.62 1.06 4.63
CA MET A 262 -11.00 1.07 5.13
C MET A 262 -11.59 -0.35 5.10
N SER A 263 -12.40 -0.70 6.10
CA SER A 263 -13.11 -1.99 6.15
C SER A 263 -14.47 -1.86 6.84
N SER A 264 -15.48 -2.56 6.33
CA SER A 264 -16.80 -2.72 6.95
C SER A 264 -17.17 -4.20 7.03
N LYS A 265 -17.89 -4.57 8.09
CA LYS A 265 -18.43 -5.94 8.30
C LYS A 265 -19.70 -6.22 7.49
N SER A 266 -20.15 -5.24 6.72
CA SER A 266 -21.39 -5.19 5.94
C SER A 266 -21.18 -4.37 4.67
N GLU A 267 -22.19 -4.29 3.80
CA GLU A 267 -22.16 -3.54 2.53
C GLU A 267 -22.30 -2.00 2.72
N ALA A 268 -21.72 -1.46 3.80
CA ALA A 268 -21.77 -0.02 4.11
C ALA A 268 -20.86 0.82 3.20
N ILE A 269 -19.89 0.18 2.54
CA ILE A 269 -18.99 0.82 1.58
C ILE A 269 -19.40 0.36 0.17
N GLU A 270 -19.76 1.30 -0.68
CA GLU A 270 -20.13 1.07 -2.07
C GLU A 270 -19.03 1.60 -3.02
N PRO A 271 -18.58 0.78 -3.99
CA PRO A 271 -17.63 1.23 -4.99
C PRO A 271 -18.28 2.17 -6.01
N VAL A 272 -17.56 3.20 -6.42
CA VAL A 272 -17.80 3.97 -7.64
C VAL A 272 -16.65 3.68 -8.59
N ILE A 273 -16.91 3.04 -9.73
CA ILE A 273 -15.83 2.71 -10.67
C ILE A 273 -15.31 3.98 -11.33
N ASP A 274 -14.05 4.31 -11.06
CA ASP A 274 -13.33 5.43 -11.66
C ASP A 274 -11.91 4.99 -12.07
N PRO A 275 -11.57 4.98 -13.38
CA PRO A 275 -10.24 4.61 -13.84
C PRO A 275 -9.13 5.57 -13.36
N ASN A 276 -9.48 6.71 -12.77
CA ASN A 276 -8.54 7.68 -12.20
C ASN A 276 -8.42 7.59 -10.66
N ALA A 277 -9.05 6.60 -10.02
CA ALA A 277 -8.94 6.38 -8.58
C ALA A 277 -7.54 5.88 -8.18
N ASN A 278 -6.57 6.79 -8.13
CA ASN A 278 -5.16 6.53 -7.83
C ASN A 278 -4.57 7.65 -6.96
N ILE A 279 -3.80 7.31 -5.93
CA ILE A 279 -3.23 8.30 -5.01
C ILE A 279 -2.24 9.28 -5.67
N ALA A 280 -1.63 8.93 -6.81
CA ALA A 280 -0.81 9.88 -7.57
C ALA A 280 -1.61 11.12 -7.98
N ASN A 281 -2.87 10.92 -8.39
CA ASN A 281 -3.75 12.01 -8.82
C ASN A 281 -4.10 12.91 -7.64
N TYR A 282 -4.45 12.32 -6.50
CA TYR A 282 -4.82 13.06 -5.28
C TYR A 282 -3.62 13.80 -4.67
N LEU A 283 -2.44 13.20 -4.70
CA LEU A 283 -1.18 13.81 -4.23
C LEU A 283 -0.54 14.77 -5.25
N ASN A 284 -1.16 14.97 -6.42
CA ASN A 284 -0.65 15.79 -7.52
C ASN A 284 0.77 15.40 -7.98
N ILE A 285 1.07 14.10 -7.97
CA ILE A 285 2.32 13.54 -8.46
C ILE A 285 2.31 13.59 -9.99
N LYS A 286 3.27 14.31 -10.58
CA LYS A 286 3.42 14.41 -12.03
C LYS A 286 4.17 13.19 -12.56
N LYS A 287 3.68 12.64 -13.66
CA LYS A 287 4.40 11.63 -14.45
C LYS A 287 5.51 12.28 -15.27
#